data_AF-A0A930Z572-F1
#
_entry.id   AF-A0A930Z572-F1
#
_cell.length_a   1.000
_cell.length_b   1.000
_cell.length_c   1.000
_cell.angle_alpha   90.00
_cell.angle_beta   90.00
_cell.angle_gamma   90.00
#
_symmetry.space_group_name_H-M   'P 1'
#
loop_
_entity.id
_entity.type
_entity.pdbx_description
1 polymer ?
#
loop_
_entity_poly.entity_id
_entity_poly.type
_entity_poly.pdbx_seq_one_letter_code
_entity_poly.pdbx_strand_id
1 'polypeptide(L)'
;MLASPIVGFAPWIAFSVLEGPKRYELAIGAALGIAVLQLVLGMVVGARPKQLDVAAIIFFVGMLVAGLLVGPDGQTWLDRWSGEVSNAMLVVVALGSIVLRVPFTIQYAQEMTPKEYWDTPLFLHINYVLTWVWTATFAVTAVVGWYGDGPLNQPDNIWTNWIIQIALLIFAIRFTDWYPDVASAHALPASEGSDENTPDSIAGLFLPLASYLVPIGIVLLVLGTAPTWCGVALIVIGTLLARFLRGQTPPSSQANDSAVHPGSAPA
;
A
#
# COMPACT_ATOMS: atom_id res chain seq x y z
N MET A 1 8.81 -0.23 13.70
CA MET A 1 8.16 0.59 12.66
C MET A 1 8.75 0.39 11.25
N LEU A 2 10.02 -0.02 11.08
CA LEU A 2 10.64 -0.24 9.74
C LEU A 2 10.27 -1.56 9.03
N ALA A 3 9.53 -2.44 9.72
CA ALA A 3 9.27 -3.80 9.26
C ALA A 3 8.03 -3.94 8.36
N SER A 4 7.22 -2.89 8.20
CA SER A 4 6.06 -2.92 7.30
C SER A 4 6.50 -2.73 5.84
N PRO A 5 5.99 -3.53 4.88
CA PRO A 5 6.21 -3.34 3.45
C PRO A 5 5.91 -1.92 2.96
N ILE A 6 5.00 -1.21 3.64
CA ILE A 6 4.61 0.18 3.35
C ILE A 6 5.82 1.11 3.39
N VAL A 7 6.80 0.86 4.27
CA VAL A 7 8.02 1.65 4.34
C VAL A 7 8.78 1.55 3.02
N GLY A 8 8.92 0.35 2.44
CA GLY A 8 9.55 0.17 1.12
C GLY A 8 8.84 0.93 -0.01
N PHE A 9 7.54 1.21 0.15
CA PHE A 9 6.75 1.96 -0.81
C PHE A 9 6.77 3.48 -0.61
N ALA A 10 7.36 4.00 0.48
CA ALA A 10 7.36 5.43 0.78
C ALA A 10 7.86 6.35 -0.36
N PRO A 11 8.96 6.07 -1.09
CA PRO A 11 9.42 6.97 -2.14
C PRO A 11 8.49 6.92 -3.35
N TRP A 12 7.90 5.76 -3.63
CA TRP A 12 6.90 5.57 -4.68
C TRP A 12 5.57 6.28 -4.37
N ILE A 13 5.12 6.22 -3.11
CA ILE A 13 3.92 6.94 -2.65
C ILE A 13 4.16 8.45 -2.70
N ALA A 14 5.34 8.91 -2.26
CA ALA A 14 5.68 10.33 -2.34
C ALA A 14 5.72 10.80 -3.79
N PHE A 15 6.31 10.00 -4.67
CA PHE A 15 6.30 10.26 -6.11
C PHE A 15 4.87 10.37 -6.66
N SER A 16 4.01 9.39 -6.41
CA SER A 16 2.62 9.38 -6.92
C SER A 16 1.77 10.54 -6.40
N VAL A 17 2.09 11.09 -5.23
CA VAL A 17 1.38 12.26 -4.65
C VAL A 17 1.88 13.58 -5.25
N LEU A 18 3.16 13.65 -5.61
CA LEU A 18 3.82 14.87 -6.07
C LEU A 18 3.82 15.01 -7.60
N GLU A 19 3.73 13.89 -8.32
CA GLU A 19 3.66 13.89 -9.77
C GLU A 19 2.45 14.68 -10.29
N GLY A 20 2.60 15.24 -11.48
CA GLY A 20 1.59 16.09 -12.09
C GLY A 20 2.22 17.09 -13.07
N PRO A 21 1.38 17.91 -13.74
CA PRO A 21 1.84 18.77 -14.82
C PRO A 21 2.98 19.70 -14.38
N LYS A 22 4.13 19.61 -15.06
CA LYS A 22 5.34 20.42 -14.79
C LYS A 22 5.95 20.22 -13.39
N ARG A 23 5.66 19.11 -12.73
CA ARG A 23 6.17 18.79 -11.37
C ARG A 23 7.17 17.64 -11.36
N TYR A 24 7.54 17.13 -12.54
CA TYR A 24 8.45 16.00 -12.68
C TYR A 24 9.73 16.11 -11.82
N GLU A 25 10.46 17.23 -11.94
CA GLU A 25 11.74 17.40 -11.23
C GLU A 25 11.56 17.39 -9.71
N LEU A 26 10.49 18.05 -9.23
CA LEU A 26 10.15 18.09 -7.80
C LEU A 26 9.77 16.69 -7.30
N ALA A 27 8.93 15.97 -8.04
CA ALA A 27 8.46 14.64 -7.67
C ALA A 27 9.60 13.63 -7.61
N ILE A 28 10.42 13.57 -8.67
CA ILE A 28 11.60 12.69 -8.75
C ILE A 28 12.64 13.06 -7.69
N GLY A 29 12.93 14.35 -7.50
CA GLY A 29 13.90 14.80 -6.51
C GLY A 29 13.48 14.48 -5.08
N ALA A 30 12.21 14.70 -4.74
CA ALA A 30 11.66 14.36 -3.42
C ALA A 30 11.66 12.83 -3.19
N ALA A 31 11.21 12.06 -4.18
CA ALA A 31 11.19 10.60 -4.10
C ALA A 31 12.59 9.99 -3.98
N LEU A 32 13.56 10.51 -4.74
CA LEU A 32 14.96 10.12 -4.63
C LEU A 32 15.53 10.47 -3.24
N GLY A 33 15.24 11.67 -2.74
CA GLY A 33 15.64 12.08 -1.39
C GLY A 33 15.11 11.15 -0.31
N ILE A 34 13.84 10.73 -0.41
CA ILE A 34 13.23 9.75 0.49
C ILE A 34 13.91 8.39 0.35
N ALA A 35 14.12 7.89 -0.87
CA ALA A 35 14.76 6.60 -1.11
C ALA A 35 16.19 6.56 -0.53
N VAL A 36 16.98 7.62 -0.74
CA VAL A 36 18.33 7.74 -0.17
C VAL A 36 18.27 7.81 1.35
N LEU A 37 17.36 8.61 1.91
CA LEU A 37 17.20 8.71 3.37
C LEU A 37 16.86 7.35 3.98
N GLN A 38 15.95 6.60 3.38
CA GLN A 38 15.59 5.27 3.86
C GLN A 38 16.75 4.29 3.81
N LEU A 39 17.51 4.28 2.71
CA LEU A 39 18.70 3.44 2.57
C LEU A 39 19.74 3.81 3.64
N VAL A 40 20.01 5.10 3.84
CA VAL A 40 20.97 5.59 4.84
C VAL A 40 20.53 5.23 6.25
N LEU A 41 19.28 5.49 6.61
CA LEU A 41 18.74 5.12 7.93
C LEU A 41 18.81 3.61 8.15
N GLY A 42 18.47 2.81 7.14
CA GLY A 42 18.62 1.36 7.16
C GLY A 42 20.05 0.93 7.46
N MET A 43 21.03 1.51 6.77
CA MET A 43 22.45 1.24 7.02
C MET A 43 22.89 1.64 8.43
N VAL A 44 22.43 2.79 8.94
CA VAL A 44 22.76 3.27 10.30
C VAL A 44 22.25 2.30 11.37
N VAL A 45 21.08 1.70 11.18
CA VAL A 45 20.52 0.71 12.11
C VAL A 45 20.96 -0.74 11.82
N GLY A 46 21.87 -0.95 10.86
CA GLY A 46 22.39 -2.26 10.50
C GLY A 46 21.42 -3.14 9.71
N ALA A 47 20.35 -2.57 9.16
CA ALA A 47 19.43 -3.28 8.27
C ALA A 47 20.08 -3.52 6.89
N ARG A 48 19.73 -4.63 6.26
CA ARG A 48 20.18 -4.93 4.89
C ARG A 48 19.28 -4.21 3.87
N PRO A 49 19.84 -3.66 2.77
CA PRO A 49 19.02 -3.09 1.71
C PRO A 49 18.02 -4.09 1.16
N LYS A 50 16.75 -3.69 1.07
CA LYS A 50 15.67 -4.51 0.52
C LYS A 50 15.56 -4.31 -0.99
N GLN A 51 14.91 -5.24 -1.67
CA GLN A 51 14.70 -5.20 -3.12
C GLN A 51 14.01 -3.90 -3.55
N LEU A 52 13.02 -3.43 -2.78
CA LEU A 52 12.33 -2.16 -3.05
C LEU A 52 13.23 -0.94 -2.85
N ASP A 53 14.15 -0.95 -1.88
CA ASP A 53 15.09 0.16 -1.66
C ASP A 53 16.04 0.30 -2.87
N VAL A 54 16.60 -0.83 -3.32
CA VAL A 54 17.50 -0.87 -4.48
C VAL A 54 16.75 -0.49 -5.75
N ALA A 55 15.54 -1.02 -5.95
CA ALA A 55 14.71 -0.68 -7.09
C ALA A 55 14.35 0.81 -7.12
N ALA A 56 13.99 1.41 -5.97
CA ALA A 56 13.68 2.82 -5.86
C ALA A 56 14.89 3.68 -6.25
N ILE A 57 16.08 3.39 -5.71
CA ILE A 57 17.29 4.13 -6.05
C ILE A 57 17.60 4.03 -7.54
N ILE A 58 17.60 2.82 -8.10
CA ILE A 58 17.88 2.61 -9.53
C ILE A 58 16.87 3.39 -10.39
N PHE A 59 15.58 3.27 -10.06
CA PHE A 59 14.51 3.90 -10.81
C PHE A 59 14.60 5.44 -10.75
N PHE A 60 14.63 6.02 -9.55
CA PHE A 60 14.60 7.48 -9.40
C PHE A 60 15.90 8.14 -9.88
N VAL A 61 17.06 7.49 -9.74
CA VAL A 61 18.30 7.97 -10.37
C VAL A 61 18.18 7.89 -11.89
N GLY A 62 17.66 6.78 -12.43
CA GLY A 62 17.45 6.61 -13.87
C GLY A 62 16.52 7.66 -14.45
N MET A 63 15.39 7.93 -13.77
CA MET A 63 14.45 8.98 -14.15
C MET A 63 15.07 10.37 -14.04
N LEU A 64 15.81 10.67 -12.97
CA LEU A 64 16.51 11.95 -12.83
C LEU A 64 17.47 12.17 -14.02
N VAL A 65 18.30 11.17 -14.33
CA VAL A 65 19.22 11.22 -15.47
C VAL A 65 18.45 11.36 -16.79
N ALA A 66 17.37 10.61 -16.99
CA ALA A 66 16.53 10.73 -18.18
C ALA A 66 16.00 12.16 -18.35
N GLY A 67 15.51 12.77 -17.26
CA GLY A 67 15.02 14.15 -17.25
C GLY A 67 16.08 15.19 -17.66
N LEU A 68 17.33 14.95 -17.30
CA LEU A 68 18.47 15.82 -17.67
C LEU A 68 18.92 15.64 -19.12
N LEU A 69 18.64 14.48 -19.73
CA LEU A 69 19.10 14.14 -21.08
C LEU A 69 18.07 14.43 -22.17
N VAL A 70 16.78 14.51 -21.82
CA VAL A 70 15.71 14.75 -22.81
C VAL A 70 15.52 16.23 -23.14
N GLY A 71 15.09 16.51 -24.38
CA GLY A 71 14.62 17.83 -24.80
C GLY A 71 13.18 18.13 -24.35
N PRO A 72 12.60 19.28 -24.78
CA PRO A 72 11.27 19.72 -24.35
C PRO A 72 10.12 18.72 -24.62
N ASP A 73 10.15 18.05 -25.77
CA ASP A 73 9.15 17.03 -26.12
C ASP A 73 9.25 15.81 -25.19
N GLY A 74 10.48 15.42 -24.82
CA GLY A 74 10.71 14.34 -23.88
C GLY A 74 10.33 14.71 -22.44
N GLN A 75 10.52 15.97 -22.03
CA GLN A 75 9.98 16.46 -20.75
C GLN A 75 8.46 16.37 -20.71
N THR A 76 7.78 16.74 -21.79
CA THR A 76 6.32 16.61 -21.88
C THR A 76 5.87 15.14 -21.80
N TRP A 77 6.65 14.23 -22.39
CA TRP A 77 6.41 12.80 -22.28
C TRP A 77 6.63 12.30 -20.84
N LEU A 78 7.69 12.73 -20.16
CA LEU A 78 7.97 12.35 -18.77
C LEU A 78 6.91 12.89 -17.80
N ASP A 79 6.51 14.15 -17.94
CA ASP A 79 5.42 14.75 -17.16
C ASP A 79 4.12 13.94 -17.25
N ARG A 80 3.86 13.33 -18.41
CA ARG A 80 2.65 12.52 -18.64
C ARG A 80 2.82 11.07 -18.20
N TRP A 81 3.94 10.42 -18.53
CA TRP A 81 4.05 8.96 -18.43
C TRP A 81 4.88 8.46 -17.26
N SER A 82 5.50 9.34 -16.48
CA SER A 82 6.39 8.94 -15.39
C SER A 82 5.68 8.13 -14.29
N GLY A 83 4.42 8.42 -13.99
CA GLY A 83 3.56 7.63 -13.10
C GLY A 83 3.36 6.20 -13.60
N GLU A 84 3.03 6.04 -14.88
CA GLU A 84 2.85 4.73 -15.48
C GLU A 84 4.14 3.93 -15.58
N VAL A 85 5.24 4.60 -15.89
CA VAL A 85 6.58 4.00 -15.91
C VAL A 85 6.99 3.55 -14.51
N SER A 86 6.63 4.29 -13.47
CA SER A 86 6.82 3.93 -12.06
C SER A 86 5.99 2.70 -11.67
N ASN A 87 4.69 2.69 -11.98
CA ASN A 87 3.83 1.53 -11.73
C ASN A 87 4.33 0.28 -12.48
N ALA A 88 4.72 0.43 -13.75
CA ALA A 88 5.29 -0.66 -14.55
C ALA A 88 6.60 -1.19 -13.93
N MET A 89 7.46 -0.32 -13.42
CA MET A 89 8.68 -0.73 -12.71
C MET A 89 8.35 -1.56 -11.47
N LEU A 90 7.35 -1.15 -10.67
CA LEU A 90 6.90 -1.93 -9.51
C LEU A 90 6.36 -3.31 -9.88
N VAL A 91 5.61 -3.43 -10.99
CA VAL A 91 5.19 -4.73 -11.54
C VAL A 91 6.40 -5.59 -11.90
N VAL A 92 7.39 -5.02 -12.60
CA VAL A 92 8.60 -5.74 -13.00
C VAL A 92 9.39 -6.23 -11.79
N VAL A 93 9.54 -5.39 -10.76
CA VAL A 93 10.22 -5.77 -9.52
C VAL A 93 9.46 -6.87 -8.79
N ALA A 94 8.15 -6.76 -8.67
CA ALA A 94 7.32 -7.76 -7.99
C ALA A 94 7.33 -9.11 -8.73
N LEU A 95 7.12 -9.12 -10.05
CA LEU A 95 7.23 -10.32 -10.88
C LEU A 95 8.65 -10.90 -10.87
N GLY A 96 9.67 -10.05 -10.99
CA GLY A 96 11.07 -10.44 -10.92
C GLY A 96 11.38 -11.15 -9.61
N SER A 97 10.87 -10.65 -8.48
CA SER A 97 11.04 -11.27 -7.18
C SER A 97 10.42 -12.69 -7.11
N ILE A 98 9.24 -12.88 -7.73
CA ILE A 98 8.58 -14.19 -7.84
C ILE A 98 9.39 -15.14 -8.73
N VAL A 99 9.84 -14.66 -9.90
CA VAL A 99 10.62 -15.48 -10.87
C VAL A 99 11.96 -15.91 -10.27
N LEU A 100 12.60 -15.03 -9.51
CA LEU A 100 13.83 -15.34 -8.75
C LEU A 100 13.57 -16.19 -7.50
N ARG A 101 12.31 -16.57 -7.25
CA ARG A 101 11.85 -17.37 -6.11
C ARG A 101 12.10 -16.75 -4.74
N VAL A 102 12.33 -15.44 -4.70
CA VAL A 102 12.50 -14.67 -3.46
C VAL A 102 11.53 -13.49 -3.51
N PRO A 103 10.21 -13.73 -3.27
CA PRO A 103 9.20 -12.69 -3.24
C PRO A 103 9.62 -11.51 -2.37
N PHE A 104 9.45 -10.28 -2.86
CA PHE A 104 9.99 -9.10 -2.19
C PHE A 104 9.44 -8.91 -0.76
N THR A 105 8.23 -9.41 -0.48
CA THR A 105 7.60 -9.32 0.85
C THR A 105 8.36 -10.12 1.92
N ILE A 106 9.10 -11.18 1.53
CA ILE A 106 9.87 -12.01 2.48
C ILE A 106 10.84 -11.17 3.30
N GLN A 107 11.51 -10.20 2.68
CA GLN A 107 12.51 -9.36 3.36
C GLN A 107 11.90 -8.47 4.46
N TYR A 108 10.61 -8.17 4.36
CA TYR A 108 9.87 -7.44 5.40
C TYR A 108 9.30 -8.40 6.43
N ALA A 109 8.73 -9.53 5.99
CA ALA A 109 8.16 -10.53 6.88
C ALA A 109 9.22 -11.15 7.82
N GLN A 110 10.45 -11.37 7.34
CA GLN A 110 11.56 -11.87 8.17
C GLN A 110 11.90 -10.95 9.35
N GLU A 111 11.65 -9.64 9.25
CA GLU A 111 11.87 -8.70 10.37
C GLU A 111 10.77 -8.76 11.44
N MET A 112 9.59 -9.28 11.10
CA MET A 112 8.44 -9.39 11.99
C MET A 112 8.22 -10.81 12.53
N THR A 113 8.78 -11.81 11.86
CA THR A 113 8.57 -13.22 12.19
C THR A 113 9.82 -13.84 12.80
N PRO A 114 9.71 -14.66 13.86
CA PRO A 114 10.84 -15.41 14.40
C PRO A 114 11.53 -16.31 13.35
N LYS A 115 12.84 -16.49 13.48
CA LYS A 115 13.69 -17.18 12.49
C LYS A 115 13.28 -18.61 12.24
N GLU A 116 12.68 -19.26 13.23
CA GLU A 116 12.25 -20.66 13.19
C GLU A 116 11.15 -20.88 12.13
N TYR A 117 10.40 -19.83 11.77
CA TYR A 117 9.31 -19.92 10.81
C TYR A 117 9.68 -19.53 9.38
N TRP A 118 10.88 -18.95 9.15
CA TRP A 118 11.27 -18.36 7.86
C TRP A 118 11.26 -19.35 6.70
N ASP A 119 11.54 -20.63 6.96
CA ASP A 119 11.61 -21.67 5.93
C ASP A 119 10.35 -22.57 5.91
N THR A 120 9.32 -22.21 6.66
CA THR A 120 8.09 -23.01 6.70
C THR A 120 7.29 -22.86 5.41
N PRO A 121 6.61 -23.93 4.93
CA PRO A 121 5.77 -23.86 3.74
C PRO A 121 4.67 -22.80 3.86
N LEU A 122 4.11 -22.62 5.06
CA LEU A 122 3.09 -21.60 5.35
C LEU A 122 3.64 -20.18 5.17
N PHE A 123 4.80 -19.88 5.77
CA PHE A 123 5.44 -18.56 5.65
C PHE A 123 5.76 -18.21 4.20
N LEU A 124 6.30 -19.16 3.44
CA LEU A 124 6.56 -18.98 2.01
C LEU A 124 5.25 -18.75 1.25
N HIS A 125 4.25 -19.60 1.46
CA HIS A 125 2.95 -19.48 0.80
C HIS A 125 2.30 -18.10 1.03
N ILE A 126 2.28 -17.62 2.28
CA ILE A 126 1.76 -16.29 2.62
C ILE A 126 2.48 -15.22 1.79
N ASN A 127 3.81 -15.20 1.82
CA ASN A 127 4.59 -14.19 1.11
C ASN A 127 4.42 -14.24 -0.42
N TYR A 128 4.27 -15.42 -1.01
CA TYR A 128 3.94 -15.53 -2.44
C TYR A 128 2.56 -14.94 -2.76
N VAL A 129 1.54 -15.24 -1.95
CA VAL A 129 0.19 -14.68 -2.15
C VAL A 129 0.21 -13.17 -1.99
N LEU A 130 0.87 -12.65 -0.95
CA LEU A 130 1.01 -11.20 -0.75
C LEU A 130 1.71 -10.53 -1.94
N THR A 131 2.81 -11.12 -2.41
CA THR A 131 3.54 -10.58 -3.56
C THR A 131 2.70 -10.59 -4.84
N TRP A 132 1.88 -11.62 -5.06
CA TRP A 132 0.94 -11.67 -6.18
C TRP A 132 -0.16 -10.61 -6.07
N VAL A 133 -0.70 -10.36 -4.88
CA VAL A 133 -1.69 -9.29 -4.65
C VAL A 133 -1.08 -7.94 -4.95
N TRP A 134 0.13 -7.66 -4.46
CA TRP A 134 0.86 -6.44 -4.79
C TRP A 134 1.12 -6.30 -6.29
N THR A 135 1.54 -7.39 -6.95
CA THR A 135 1.73 -7.42 -8.41
C THR A 135 0.44 -7.06 -9.15
N ALA A 136 -0.68 -7.67 -8.77
CA ALA A 136 -1.98 -7.40 -9.36
C ALA A 136 -2.42 -5.95 -9.14
N THR A 137 -2.23 -5.42 -7.92
CA THR A 137 -2.48 -4.02 -7.59
C THR A 137 -1.70 -3.09 -8.51
N PHE A 138 -0.38 -3.26 -8.63
CA PHE A 138 0.44 -2.41 -9.50
C PHE A 138 0.11 -2.55 -10.99
N ALA A 139 -0.26 -3.75 -11.42
CA ALA A 139 -0.68 -3.97 -12.80
C ALA A 139 -2.01 -3.27 -13.10
N VAL A 140 -2.98 -3.34 -12.19
CA VAL A 140 -4.26 -2.65 -12.35
C VAL A 140 -4.07 -1.14 -12.27
N THR A 141 -3.23 -0.62 -11.37
CA THR A 141 -2.95 0.83 -11.32
C THR A 141 -2.30 1.32 -12.60
N ALA A 142 -1.30 0.59 -13.13
CA ALA A 142 -0.67 0.91 -14.42
C ALA A 142 -1.67 0.92 -15.59
N VAL A 143 -2.59 -0.05 -15.63
CA VAL A 143 -3.61 -0.12 -16.69
C VAL A 143 -4.61 1.02 -16.56
N VAL A 144 -5.06 1.32 -15.34
CA VAL A 144 -6.03 2.39 -15.07
C VAL A 144 -5.45 3.76 -15.38
N GLY A 145 -4.22 4.02 -14.95
CA GLY A 145 -3.51 5.26 -15.22
C GLY A 145 -3.22 5.43 -16.71
N TRP A 146 -2.68 4.38 -17.38
CA TRP A 146 -2.52 4.37 -18.83
C TRP A 146 -3.84 4.64 -19.57
N TYR A 147 -4.96 4.06 -19.11
CA TYR A 147 -6.27 4.28 -19.70
C TYR A 147 -6.77 5.72 -19.55
N GLY A 148 -6.52 6.34 -18.39
CA GLY A 148 -6.82 7.75 -18.12
C GLY A 148 -5.99 8.71 -18.97
N ASP A 149 -4.68 8.49 -18.98
CA ASP A 149 -3.72 9.36 -19.62
C ASP A 149 -3.70 9.19 -21.13
N GLY A 150 -3.88 7.98 -21.65
CA GLY A 150 -3.86 7.70 -23.08
C GLY A 150 -5.25 7.78 -23.72
N PRO A 151 -6.03 6.68 -23.75
CA PRO A 151 -7.34 6.60 -24.40
C PRO A 151 -8.35 7.68 -24.01
N LEU A 152 -8.47 8.00 -22.72
CA LEU A 152 -9.39 9.05 -22.28
C LEU A 152 -8.84 10.47 -22.52
N ASN A 153 -7.52 10.60 -22.69
CA ASN A 153 -6.80 11.87 -22.81
C ASN A 153 -7.17 12.86 -21.68
N GLN A 154 -7.32 12.33 -20.45
CA GLN A 154 -7.66 13.08 -19.25
C GLN A 154 -6.62 12.84 -18.15
N PRO A 155 -5.40 13.37 -18.30
CA PRO A 155 -4.30 13.18 -17.35
C PRO A 155 -4.50 13.84 -15.99
N ASP A 156 -5.59 14.59 -15.81
CA ASP A 156 -5.98 15.16 -14.52
C ASP A 156 -7.26 14.50 -13.96
N ASN A 157 -7.67 13.34 -14.51
CA ASN A 157 -8.87 12.66 -14.07
C ASN A 157 -8.68 12.08 -12.65
N ILE A 158 -9.46 12.62 -11.71
CA ILE A 158 -9.39 12.23 -10.31
C ILE A 158 -9.70 10.75 -10.06
N TRP A 159 -10.51 10.12 -10.91
CA TRP A 159 -10.86 8.70 -10.76
C TRP A 159 -9.69 7.79 -11.09
N THR A 160 -9.07 8.00 -12.25
CA THR A 160 -7.94 7.17 -12.71
C THR A 160 -6.68 7.47 -11.91
N ASN A 161 -6.44 8.73 -11.54
CA ASN A 161 -5.16 9.14 -10.98
C ASN A 161 -5.13 9.11 -9.45
N TRP A 162 -6.28 9.25 -8.78
CA TRP A 162 -6.33 9.30 -7.31
C TRP A 162 -7.23 8.22 -6.72
N ILE A 163 -8.52 8.23 -7.06
CA ILE A 163 -9.53 7.44 -6.33
C ILE A 163 -9.26 5.93 -6.47
N ILE A 164 -9.10 5.44 -7.69
CA ILE A 164 -8.89 4.00 -7.93
C ILE A 164 -7.52 3.57 -7.40
N GLN A 165 -6.47 4.38 -7.62
CA GLN A 165 -5.12 4.07 -7.15
C GLN A 165 -5.07 3.93 -5.62
N ILE A 166 -5.63 4.90 -4.89
CA ILE A 166 -5.67 4.86 -3.43
C ILE A 166 -6.54 3.71 -2.94
N ALA A 167 -7.68 3.43 -3.57
CA ALA A 167 -8.53 2.31 -3.17
C ALA A 167 -7.79 0.97 -3.29
N LEU A 168 -7.05 0.75 -4.38
CA LEU A 168 -6.25 -0.46 -4.58
C LEU A 168 -5.08 -0.54 -3.59
N LEU A 169 -4.43 0.58 -3.28
CA LEU A 169 -3.38 0.64 -2.26
C LEU A 169 -3.93 0.30 -0.87
N ILE A 170 -5.06 0.89 -0.48
CA ILE A 170 -5.75 0.59 0.79
C ILE A 170 -6.07 -0.91 0.86
N PHE A 171 -6.60 -1.47 -0.21
CA PHE A 171 -6.90 -2.90 -0.29
C PHE A 171 -5.64 -3.75 -0.10
N ALA A 172 -4.56 -3.47 -0.84
CA ALA A 172 -3.31 -4.25 -0.76
C ALA A 172 -2.68 -4.21 0.64
N ILE A 173 -2.67 -3.02 1.27
CA ILE A 173 -2.17 -2.84 2.63
C ILE A 173 -3.02 -3.67 3.60
N ARG A 174 -4.34 -3.55 3.54
CA ARG A 174 -5.22 -4.29 4.45
C ARG A 174 -5.19 -5.79 4.23
N PHE A 175 -5.03 -6.23 2.99
CA PHE A 175 -4.83 -7.63 2.68
C PHE A 175 -3.51 -8.15 3.26
N THR A 176 -2.45 -7.32 3.28
CA THR A 176 -1.15 -7.66 3.87
C THR A 176 -1.22 -7.90 5.37
N ASP A 177 -2.07 -7.15 6.08
CA ASP A 177 -2.29 -7.34 7.52
C ASP A 177 -3.24 -8.52 7.79
N TRP A 178 -4.31 -8.66 7.01
CA TRP A 178 -5.39 -9.63 7.24
C TRP A 178 -5.05 -11.07 6.83
N TYR A 179 -4.39 -11.27 5.70
CA TYR A 179 -4.20 -12.60 5.12
C TYR A 179 -3.30 -13.54 5.96
N PRO A 180 -2.19 -13.08 6.56
CA PRO A 180 -1.36 -13.94 7.40
C PRO A 180 -2.12 -14.57 8.58
N ASP A 181 -2.99 -13.80 9.23
CA ASP A 181 -3.79 -14.27 10.37
C ASP A 181 -4.78 -15.35 9.94
N VAL A 182 -5.46 -15.12 8.80
CA VAL A 182 -6.39 -16.09 8.21
C VAL A 182 -5.67 -17.38 7.81
N ALA A 183 -4.53 -17.27 7.12
CA ALA A 183 -3.77 -18.43 6.68
C ALA A 183 -3.23 -19.24 7.87
N SER A 184 -2.80 -18.56 8.93
CA SER A 184 -2.31 -19.20 10.16
C SER A 184 -3.42 -19.92 10.92
N ALA A 185 -4.60 -19.32 11.04
CA ALA A 185 -5.75 -19.94 11.69
C ALA A 185 -6.25 -21.20 10.97
N HIS A 186 -6.17 -21.26 9.64
CA HIS A 186 -6.52 -22.46 8.87
C HIS A 186 -5.48 -23.59 8.98
N ALA A 187 -4.24 -23.25 9.33
CA ALA A 187 -3.13 -24.21 9.42
C ALA A 187 -3.04 -24.88 10.82
N LEU A 188 -3.61 -24.26 11.86
CA LEU A 188 -3.62 -24.81 13.22
C LEU A 188 -4.78 -25.81 13.41
N PRO A 189 -4.57 -26.96 14.09
CA PRO A 189 -5.66 -27.86 14.46
C PRO A 189 -6.66 -27.16 15.39
N ALA A 190 -7.97 -27.39 15.18
CA ALA A 190 -9.06 -26.79 15.95
C ALA A 190 -9.00 -27.01 17.48
N SER A 191 -8.09 -27.87 17.97
CA SER A 191 -7.84 -28.14 19.40
C SER A 191 -6.80 -27.24 20.06
N GLU A 192 -6.00 -26.48 19.29
CA GLU A 192 -4.98 -25.55 19.81
C GLU A 192 -5.33 -24.07 19.56
N GLY A 193 -6.44 -23.80 18.86
CA GLY A 193 -6.94 -22.44 18.67
C GLY A 193 -7.49 -21.89 19.98
N SER A 194 -6.68 -21.13 20.72
CA SER A 194 -7.21 -20.25 21.76
C SER A 194 -8.20 -19.28 21.10
N ASP A 195 -9.39 -19.12 21.71
CA ASP A 195 -10.45 -18.17 21.29
C ASP A 195 -9.96 -16.71 21.15
N GLU A 196 -8.72 -16.43 21.57
CA GLU A 196 -8.05 -15.13 21.55
C GLU A 196 -7.60 -14.69 20.15
N ASN A 197 -7.38 -15.60 19.20
CA ASN A 197 -6.90 -15.31 17.84
C ASN A 197 -7.94 -15.61 16.76
N THR A 198 -9.19 -15.14 16.94
CA THR A 198 -10.17 -15.20 15.84
C THR A 198 -9.70 -14.26 14.73
N PRO A 199 -9.47 -14.73 13.49
CA PRO A 199 -9.01 -13.88 12.40
C PRO A 199 -9.96 -12.70 12.22
N ASP A 200 -9.40 -11.53 11.92
CA ASP A 200 -10.19 -10.36 11.57
C ASP A 200 -11.23 -10.75 10.52
N SER A 201 -12.51 -10.48 10.81
CA SER A 201 -13.62 -10.80 9.91
C SER A 201 -13.36 -10.18 8.53
N ILE A 202 -13.87 -10.80 7.46
CA ILE A 202 -13.84 -10.23 6.09
C ILE A 202 -14.38 -8.79 6.09
N ALA A 203 -15.28 -8.46 7.01
CA ALA A 203 -15.77 -7.09 7.21
C ALA A 203 -14.64 -6.09 7.56
N GLY A 204 -13.64 -6.50 8.35
CA GLY A 204 -12.48 -5.71 8.71
C GLY A 204 -11.57 -5.37 7.52
N LEU A 205 -11.47 -6.27 6.54
CA LEU A 205 -10.73 -6.04 5.28
C LEU A 205 -11.34 -4.87 4.47
N PHE A 206 -12.67 -4.84 4.35
CA PHE A 206 -13.39 -3.85 3.56
C PHE A 206 -13.76 -2.56 4.31
N LEU A 207 -13.64 -2.54 5.64
CA LEU A 207 -14.02 -1.39 6.46
C LEU A 207 -13.33 -0.07 6.05
N PRO A 208 -12.03 -0.05 5.71
CA PRO A 208 -11.35 1.18 5.27
C PRO A 208 -11.78 1.60 3.88
N LEU A 209 -12.04 0.66 2.97
CA LEU A 209 -12.57 0.95 1.65
C LEU A 209 -13.96 1.59 1.76
N ALA A 210 -14.82 1.07 2.64
CA ALA A 210 -16.12 1.68 2.93
C ALA A 210 -15.97 3.10 3.51
N SER A 211 -15.03 3.28 4.44
CA SER A 211 -14.73 4.58 5.04
C SER A 211 -14.11 5.56 4.02
N TYR A 212 -13.41 5.07 3.00
CA TYR A 212 -12.79 5.85 1.94
C TYR A 212 -13.84 6.46 0.97
N LEU A 213 -15.04 5.91 0.87
CA LEU A 213 -16.13 6.50 0.08
C LEU A 213 -16.56 7.89 0.59
N VAL A 214 -16.43 8.14 1.89
CA VAL A 214 -16.79 9.43 2.51
C VAL A 214 -15.89 10.58 2.01
N PRO A 215 -14.55 10.53 2.15
CA PRO A 215 -13.68 11.57 1.63
C PRO A 215 -13.78 11.71 0.11
N ILE A 216 -14.00 10.63 -0.65
CA ILE A 216 -14.28 10.74 -2.10
C ILE A 216 -15.51 11.62 -2.33
N GLY A 217 -16.63 11.32 -1.67
CA GLY A 217 -17.85 12.08 -1.83
C GLY A 217 -17.68 13.56 -1.46
N ILE A 218 -16.94 13.86 -0.39
CA ILE A 218 -16.59 15.24 0.01
C ILE A 218 -15.78 15.92 -1.10
N VAL A 219 -14.73 15.27 -1.61
CA VAL A 219 -13.87 15.83 -2.65
C VAL A 219 -14.66 16.10 -3.94
N LEU A 220 -15.53 15.19 -4.36
CA LEU A 220 -16.38 15.41 -5.55
C LEU A 220 -17.32 16.61 -5.40
N LEU A 221 -17.86 16.83 -4.19
CA LEU A 221 -18.71 17.99 -3.90
C LEU A 221 -17.92 19.30 -3.90
N VAL A 222 -16.73 19.29 -3.29
CA VAL A 222 -15.87 20.48 -3.18
C VAL A 222 -15.32 20.90 -4.54
N LEU A 223 -14.89 19.93 -5.36
CA LEU A 223 -14.30 20.21 -6.67
C LEU A 223 -15.36 20.40 -7.76
N GLY A 224 -16.62 20.05 -7.50
CA GLY A 224 -17.70 20.16 -8.50
C GLY A 224 -17.50 19.27 -9.73
N THR A 225 -16.68 18.22 -9.62
CA THR A 225 -16.29 17.34 -10.72
C THR A 225 -17.33 16.29 -11.05
N ALA A 226 -18.35 16.13 -10.21
CA ALA A 226 -19.47 15.21 -10.40
C ALA A 226 -20.79 15.85 -9.94
N PRO A 227 -21.95 15.33 -10.39
CA PRO A 227 -23.24 15.78 -9.90
C PRO A 227 -23.35 15.71 -8.37
N THR A 228 -24.01 16.68 -7.75
CA THR A 228 -24.12 16.78 -6.29
C THR A 228 -24.72 15.53 -5.65
N TRP A 229 -25.71 14.91 -6.30
CA TRP A 229 -26.32 13.66 -5.83
C TRP A 229 -25.31 12.52 -5.75
N CYS A 230 -24.30 12.49 -6.63
CA CYS A 230 -23.27 11.45 -6.65
C CYS A 230 -22.36 11.56 -5.43
N GLY A 231 -21.88 12.78 -5.12
CA GLY A 231 -21.08 13.03 -3.92
C GLY A 231 -21.85 12.72 -2.62
N VAL A 232 -23.12 13.14 -2.54
CA VAL A 232 -23.98 12.81 -1.37
C VAL A 232 -24.22 11.31 -1.26
N ALA A 233 -24.48 10.62 -2.38
CA ALA A 233 -24.68 9.17 -2.39
C ALA A 233 -23.45 8.43 -1.86
N LEU A 234 -22.23 8.81 -2.27
CA LEU A 234 -21.00 8.19 -1.77
C LEU A 234 -20.80 8.39 -0.27
N ILE A 235 -21.12 9.58 0.26
CA ILE A 235 -21.04 9.85 1.71
C ILE A 235 -22.03 8.96 2.47
N VAL A 236 -23.28 8.91 2.02
CA VAL A 236 -24.33 8.11 2.67
C VAL A 236 -24.01 6.63 2.60
N ILE A 237 -23.68 6.11 1.41
CA ILE A 237 -23.33 4.70 1.19
C ILE A 237 -22.10 4.34 2.03
N GLY A 238 -21.04 5.16 2.00
CA GLY A 238 -19.83 4.93 2.79
C GLY A 238 -20.12 4.87 4.29
N THR A 239 -20.94 5.79 4.80
CA THR A 239 -21.31 5.81 6.23
C THR A 239 -22.15 4.62 6.63
N LEU A 240 -23.14 4.25 5.81
CA LEU A 240 -24.02 3.10 6.06
C LEU A 240 -23.24 1.78 5.97
N LEU A 241 -22.41 1.62 4.95
CA LEU A 241 -21.58 0.44 4.76
C LEU A 241 -20.57 0.30 5.89
N ALA A 242 -19.90 1.38 6.29
CA ALA A 242 -18.96 1.34 7.41
C ALA A 242 -19.66 0.99 8.74
N ARG A 243 -20.89 1.48 8.96
CA ARG A 243 -21.70 1.09 10.12
C ARG A 243 -22.10 -0.39 10.09
N PHE A 244 -22.53 -0.87 8.93
CA PHE A 244 -22.93 -2.26 8.73
C PHE A 244 -21.75 -3.22 8.93
N LEU A 245 -20.58 -2.90 8.37
CA LEU A 245 -19.36 -3.70 8.55
C LEU A 245 -18.88 -3.71 10.00
N ARG A 246 -18.93 -2.57 10.71
CA ARG A 246 -18.63 -2.53 12.16
C ARG A 246 -19.57 -3.40 12.99
N GLY A 247 -20.84 -3.50 12.62
CA GLY A 247 -21.81 -4.35 13.29
C GLY A 247 -21.52 -5.86 13.12
N GLN A 248 -20.70 -6.23 12.13
CA GLN A 248 -20.29 -7.63 11.89
C GLN A 248 -18.93 -7.98 12.51
N THR A 249 -18.16 -6.98 12.95
CA THR A 249 -16.92 -7.21 13.70
C THR A 249 -17.29 -7.52 15.15
N PRO A 250 -16.84 -8.64 15.73
CA PRO A 250 -17.01 -8.88 17.16
C PRO A 250 -16.39 -7.71 17.95
N PRO A 251 -16.97 -7.31 19.10
CA PRO A 251 -16.34 -6.30 19.94
C PRO A 251 -14.95 -6.83 20.34
N SER A 252 -13.90 -6.18 19.83
CA SER A 252 -12.54 -6.43 20.28
C SER A 252 -12.47 -6.14 21.79
N SER A 253 -11.71 -6.97 22.51
CA SER A 253 -11.44 -6.89 23.95
C SER A 253 -10.70 -5.59 24.32
N GLN A 254 -11.32 -4.43 24.12
CA GLN A 254 -10.86 -3.13 24.63
C GLN A 254 -11.13 -2.96 26.14
N ALA A 255 -11.36 -4.04 26.89
CA ALA A 255 -11.77 -3.99 28.29
C ALA A 255 -10.72 -4.45 29.30
N ASN A 256 -9.49 -4.82 28.90
CA ASN A 256 -8.50 -5.33 29.86
C ASN A 256 -7.39 -4.35 30.30
N ASP A 257 -7.31 -3.14 29.72
CA ASP A 257 -6.33 -2.12 30.16
C ASP A 257 -6.77 -1.34 31.41
N SER A 258 -7.99 -1.55 31.91
CA SER A 258 -8.52 -0.87 33.10
C SER A 258 -8.48 -1.70 34.39
N ALA A 259 -7.93 -2.93 34.38
CA ALA A 259 -7.97 -3.84 35.54
C ALA A 259 -6.62 -4.17 36.19
N VAL A 260 -5.51 -3.55 35.76
CA VAL A 260 -4.18 -3.75 36.38
C VAL A 260 -3.70 -2.48 37.09
N HIS A 261 -4.37 -2.16 38.20
CA HIS A 261 -3.76 -1.40 39.29
C HIS A 261 -4.00 -2.15 40.61
N PRO A 262 -3.09 -3.06 41.01
CA PRO A 262 -3.15 -3.65 42.35
C PRO A 262 -2.64 -2.63 43.36
N GLY A 263 -3.38 -2.50 44.47
CA GLY A 263 -3.13 -1.54 45.52
C GLY A 263 -1.75 -1.65 46.16
N SER A 264 -1.25 -0.50 46.59
CA SER A 264 -0.20 -0.38 47.60
C SER A 264 -0.45 0.89 48.42
N ALA A 265 -1.06 0.74 49.59
CA ALA A 265 -1.00 1.73 50.66
C ALA A 265 -0.10 1.15 51.77
N PRO A 266 0.99 1.81 52.18
CA PRO A 266 1.80 1.33 53.28
C PRO A 266 1.16 1.68 54.63
N ALA A 267 1.38 0.78 55.59
CA ALA A 267 1.08 0.94 57.01
C ALA A 267 2.06 1.91 57.69
#